data_AF-A0A849GB57-F1
#
_entry.id   AF-A0A849GB57-F1
#
_cell.length_a   1.000
_cell.length_b   1.000
_cell.length_c   1.000
_cell.angle_alpha   90.00
_cell.angle_beta   90.00
_cell.angle_gamma   90.00
#
_symmetry.space_group_name_H-M   'P 1'
#
loop_
_entity.id
_entity.type
_entity.pdbx_description
1 polymer ?
#
loop_
_entity_poly.entity_id
_entity_poly.type
_entity_poly.pdbx_seq_one_letter_code
_entity_poly.pdbx_strand_id
1 'polypeptide(L)'
;MSILKRGLKGAPVKRLQEKLGITADGDFGPGTEQAVREFQDGNGLIVDGIAGPDTFSAMGLHELVLLRKGSRGNAVKRLQEALGIGADGIFGGGTEKAVRKFQESNGLDADGFASPETLAKLDAFEEMTPAVADAAAVRADEEHFE
;
A
#
# COMPACT_ATOMS: atom_id res chain seq x y z
N MET A 1 -6.78 6.96 -1.27
CA MET A 1 -7.02 6.18 -0.03
C MET A 1 -5.92 5.14 0.12
N SER A 2 -5.35 4.92 1.31
CA SER A 2 -4.25 3.95 1.52
C SER A 2 -4.71 2.60 2.09
N ILE A 3 -6.00 2.44 2.34
CA ILE A 3 -6.59 1.24 2.93
C ILE A 3 -7.93 0.95 2.25
N LEU A 4 -8.25 -0.34 2.08
CA LEU A 4 -9.56 -0.81 1.69
C LEU A 4 -10.27 -1.45 2.89
N LYS A 5 -11.52 -1.05 3.11
CA LYS A 5 -12.34 -1.50 4.25
C LYS A 5 -13.82 -1.51 3.86
N ARG A 6 -14.64 -2.09 4.73
CA ARG A 6 -16.09 -2.17 4.54
C ARG A 6 -16.72 -0.83 4.16
N GLY A 7 -17.59 -0.86 3.14
CA GLY A 7 -18.31 0.30 2.61
C GLY A 7 -17.61 0.99 1.43
N LEU A 8 -16.32 0.69 1.17
CA LEU A 8 -15.65 1.17 -0.03
C LEU A 8 -16.05 0.35 -1.26
N LYS A 9 -15.92 0.99 -2.42
CA LYS A 9 -16.31 0.42 -3.71
C LYS A 9 -15.30 0.78 -4.80
N GLY A 10 -15.38 0.12 -5.95
CA GLY A 10 -14.68 0.48 -7.17
C GLY A 10 -13.55 -0.47 -7.57
N ALA A 11 -12.77 -0.06 -8.57
CA ALA A 11 -11.73 -0.89 -9.19
C ALA A 11 -10.70 -1.47 -8.19
N PRO A 12 -10.22 -0.73 -7.16
CA PRO A 12 -9.30 -1.31 -6.17
C PRO A 12 -9.91 -2.46 -5.35
N VAL A 13 -11.19 -2.34 -5.00
CA VAL A 13 -11.92 -3.40 -4.28
C VAL A 13 -12.07 -4.62 -5.17
N LYS A 14 -12.39 -4.42 -6.45
CA LYS A 14 -12.51 -5.51 -7.42
C LYS A 14 -11.22 -6.31 -7.56
N ARG A 15 -10.08 -5.64 -7.66
CA ARG A 15 -8.75 -6.32 -7.73
C ARG A 15 -8.41 -7.08 -6.44
N LEU A 16 -8.73 -6.50 -5.28
CA LEU A 16 -8.59 -7.19 -4.00
C LEU A 16 -9.43 -8.49 -4.00
N GLN A 17 -10.68 -8.41 -4.43
CA GLN A 17 -11.58 -9.57 -4.51
C GLN A 17 -11.07 -10.64 -5.50
N GLU A 18 -10.56 -10.23 -6.66
CA GLU A 18 -9.92 -11.13 -7.64
C GLU A 18 -8.73 -11.88 -7.02
N LYS A 19 -7.88 -11.20 -6.24
CA LYS A 19 -6.77 -11.83 -5.52
C LYS A 19 -7.20 -12.76 -4.40
N LEU A 20 -8.30 -12.42 -3.72
CA LEU A 20 -8.90 -13.26 -2.69
C LEU A 20 -9.64 -14.48 -3.26
N GLY A 21 -9.83 -14.55 -4.59
CA GLY A 21 -10.54 -15.66 -5.23
C GLY A 21 -12.05 -15.67 -4.93
N ILE A 22 -12.62 -14.51 -4.62
CA ILE A 22 -14.06 -14.33 -4.35
C ILE A 22 -14.74 -13.56 -5.48
N THR A 23 -16.07 -13.46 -5.44
CA THR A 23 -16.84 -12.65 -6.40
C THR A 23 -16.34 -11.20 -6.40
N ALA A 24 -15.84 -10.75 -7.54
CA ALA A 24 -15.29 -9.43 -7.73
C ALA A 24 -16.37 -8.45 -8.23
N ASP A 25 -17.31 -8.13 -7.34
CA ASP A 25 -18.41 -7.17 -7.60
C ASP A 25 -17.97 -5.70 -7.42
N GLY A 26 -16.76 -5.47 -6.90
CA GLY A 26 -16.24 -4.14 -6.62
C GLY A 26 -16.82 -3.51 -5.36
N ASP A 27 -17.55 -4.26 -4.53
CA ASP A 27 -18.15 -3.80 -3.28
C ASP A 27 -17.47 -4.44 -2.06
N PHE A 28 -16.90 -3.62 -1.18
CA PHE A 28 -16.27 -4.13 0.04
C PHE A 28 -17.35 -4.38 1.09
N GLY A 29 -18.07 -5.50 0.93
CA GLY A 29 -19.09 -5.98 1.85
C GLY A 29 -18.55 -6.87 2.99
N PRO A 30 -19.44 -7.45 3.80
CA PRO A 30 -19.06 -8.38 4.87
C PRO A 30 -18.29 -9.61 4.38
N GLY A 31 -18.62 -10.13 3.19
CA GLY A 31 -17.91 -11.26 2.59
C GLY A 31 -16.45 -10.90 2.23
N THR A 32 -16.23 -9.73 1.64
CA THR A 32 -14.89 -9.22 1.34
C THR A 32 -14.08 -9.01 2.62
N GLU A 33 -14.68 -8.44 3.66
CA GLU A 33 -14.00 -8.28 4.95
C GLU A 33 -13.59 -9.61 5.56
N GLN A 34 -14.49 -10.59 5.55
CA GLN A 34 -14.20 -11.92 6.08
C GLN A 34 -13.03 -12.58 5.31
N ALA A 35 -13.06 -12.53 3.97
CA ALA A 35 -11.97 -13.06 3.15
C ALA A 35 -10.62 -12.34 3.43
N VAL A 36 -10.64 -11.02 3.67
CA VAL A 36 -9.44 -10.28 4.10
C VAL A 36 -8.94 -10.77 5.45
N ARG A 37 -9.82 -10.98 6.44
CA ARG A 37 -9.43 -11.51 7.77
C ARG A 37 -8.81 -12.90 7.66
N GLU A 38 -9.40 -13.78 6.86
CA GLU A 38 -8.88 -15.14 6.64
C GLU A 38 -7.51 -15.12 5.97
N PHE A 39 -7.32 -14.24 4.97
CA PHE A 39 -6.01 -14.03 4.37
C PHE A 39 -4.98 -13.50 5.38
N GLN A 40 -5.37 -12.49 6.18
CA GLN A 40 -4.49 -11.90 7.19
C GLN A 40 -4.04 -12.94 8.22
N ASP A 41 -4.97 -13.75 8.72
CA ASP A 41 -4.70 -14.82 9.68
C ASP A 41 -3.73 -15.87 9.09
N GLY A 42 -4.01 -16.32 7.86
CA GLY A 42 -3.17 -17.30 7.16
C GLY A 42 -1.76 -16.81 6.80
N ASN A 43 -1.54 -15.49 6.77
CA ASN A 43 -0.25 -14.87 6.43
C ASN A 43 0.44 -14.21 7.63
N GLY A 44 -0.06 -14.40 8.86
CA GLY A 44 0.55 -13.83 10.07
C GLY A 44 0.50 -12.30 10.13
N LEU A 45 -0.49 -11.69 9.47
CA LEU A 45 -0.74 -10.25 9.50
C LEU A 45 -1.68 -9.88 10.66
N ILE A 46 -1.83 -8.58 10.91
CA ILE A 46 -2.84 -8.09 11.85
C ILE A 46 -4.23 -8.38 11.27
N VAL A 47 -5.04 -9.18 11.98
CA VAL A 47 -6.36 -9.61 11.54
C VAL A 47 -7.42 -8.55 11.88
N ASP A 48 -7.40 -7.43 11.17
CA ASP A 48 -8.32 -6.30 11.37
C ASP A 48 -9.45 -6.22 10.32
N GLY A 49 -9.38 -7.02 9.25
CA GLY A 49 -10.32 -6.98 8.14
C GLY A 49 -10.16 -5.77 7.23
N ILE A 50 -9.05 -5.04 7.36
CA ILE A 50 -8.70 -3.87 6.57
C ILE A 50 -7.53 -4.26 5.67
N ALA A 51 -7.72 -4.16 4.36
CA ALA A 51 -6.62 -4.36 3.43
C ALA A 51 -5.78 -3.07 3.38
N GLY A 52 -4.68 -3.05 4.13
CA GLY A 52 -3.70 -1.97 4.14
C GLY A 52 -2.39 -2.35 3.44
N PRO A 53 -1.33 -1.52 3.58
CA PRO A 53 -0.05 -1.74 2.89
C PRO A 53 0.58 -3.11 3.11
N ASP A 54 0.51 -3.64 4.34
CA ASP A 54 1.01 -4.98 4.67
C ASP A 54 0.21 -6.07 3.96
N THR A 55 -1.13 -5.94 3.96
CA THR A 55 -2.03 -6.84 3.25
C THR A 55 -1.78 -6.82 1.74
N PHE A 56 -1.67 -5.62 1.14
CA PHE A 56 -1.41 -5.48 -0.30
C PHE A 56 -0.06 -6.06 -0.70
N SER A 57 0.99 -5.79 0.07
CA SER A 57 2.32 -6.35 -0.18
C SER A 57 2.29 -7.89 -0.11
N ALA A 58 1.63 -8.46 0.89
CA ALA A 58 1.49 -9.91 1.03
C ALA A 58 0.68 -10.55 -0.11
N MET A 59 -0.28 -9.82 -0.70
CA MET A 59 -1.05 -10.28 -1.86
C MET A 59 -0.36 -10.03 -3.22
N GLY A 60 0.80 -9.37 -3.21
CA GLY A 60 1.50 -8.91 -4.42
C GLY A 60 0.76 -7.79 -5.16
N LEU A 61 -0.17 -7.08 -4.50
CA LEU A 61 -0.90 -5.91 -5.01
C LEU A 61 -0.07 -4.63 -4.79
N HIS A 62 1.18 -4.66 -5.21
CA HIS A 62 2.15 -3.60 -4.98
C HIS A 62 1.69 -2.25 -5.54
N GLU A 63 0.86 -2.23 -6.58
CA GLU A 63 0.29 -1.00 -7.14
C GLU A 63 -0.68 -0.27 -6.20
N LEU A 64 -1.21 -0.96 -5.18
CA LEU A 64 -2.13 -0.39 -4.19
C LEU A 64 -1.39 0.03 -2.90
N VAL A 65 -0.08 -0.23 -2.81
CA VAL A 65 0.73 0.12 -1.65
C VAL A 65 1.01 1.62 -1.68
N LEU A 66 0.47 2.32 -0.69
CA LEU A 66 0.74 3.74 -0.46
C LEU A 66 1.03 3.99 1.02
N LEU A 67 2.29 4.30 1.34
CA LEU A 67 2.69 4.67 2.69
C LEU A 67 2.71 6.19 2.82
N ARG A 68 2.01 6.71 3.83
CA ARG A 68 1.95 8.13 4.14
C ARG A 68 1.76 8.32 5.63
N LYS A 69 1.75 9.58 6.08
CA LYS A 69 1.47 9.89 7.48
C LYS A 69 0.20 9.20 7.98
N GLY A 70 0.32 8.47 9.09
CA GLY A 70 -0.76 7.65 9.65
C GLY A 70 -0.73 6.18 9.24
N SER A 71 -0.01 5.81 8.17
CA SER A 71 0.30 4.40 7.87
C SER A 71 1.12 3.79 9.00
N ARG A 72 0.89 2.51 9.27
CA ARG A 72 1.59 1.74 10.30
C ARG A 72 1.80 0.31 9.84
N GLY A 73 2.72 -0.40 10.48
CA GLY A 73 2.96 -1.81 10.25
C GLY A 73 4.34 -2.12 9.69
N ASN A 74 4.50 -3.32 9.16
CA ASN A 74 5.79 -3.84 8.74
C ASN A 74 6.32 -3.15 7.49
N ALA A 75 5.45 -2.76 6.56
CA ALA A 75 5.82 -1.97 5.38
C ALA A 75 6.41 -0.61 5.77
N VAL A 76 5.89 0.02 6.83
CA VAL A 76 6.45 1.27 7.36
C VAL A 76 7.81 1.03 8.01
N LYS A 77 7.99 -0.08 8.75
CA LYS A 77 9.30 -0.44 9.31
C LYS A 77 10.34 -0.61 8.20
N ARG A 78 10.01 -1.39 7.16
CA ARG A 78 10.88 -1.60 6.00
C ARG A 78 11.25 -0.29 5.31
N LEU A 79 10.28 0.60 5.12
CA LEU A 79 10.54 1.94 4.59
C LEU A 79 11.52 2.73 5.49
N GLN A 80 11.29 2.74 6.81
CA GLN A 80 12.15 3.46 7.75
C GLN A 80 13.58 2.89 7.77
N GLU A 81 13.72 1.57 7.73
CA GLU A 81 15.01 0.87 7.62
C GLU A 81 15.73 1.26 6.32
N ALA A 82 15.01 1.26 5.19
CA ALA A 82 15.55 1.65 3.88
C ALA A 82 16.01 3.11 3.85
N LEU A 83 15.30 4.00 4.55
CA LEU A 83 15.65 5.41 4.69
C LEU A 83 16.77 5.66 5.72
N GLY A 84 17.24 4.62 6.43
CA GLY A 84 18.28 4.73 7.46
C GLY A 84 17.84 5.53 8.69
N ILE A 85 16.54 5.53 9.01
CA ILE A 85 15.97 6.20 10.18
C ILE A 85 15.45 5.19 11.21
N GLY A 86 15.11 5.65 12.41
CA GLY A 86 14.52 4.79 13.44
C GLY A 86 13.23 4.12 12.97
N ALA A 87 13.18 2.79 13.03
CA ALA A 87 12.08 1.98 12.51
C ALA A 87 11.11 1.54 13.60
N ASP A 88 10.18 2.42 13.97
CA ASP A 88 9.10 2.15 14.93
C ASP A 88 7.84 1.55 14.29
N GLY A 89 7.77 1.53 12.96
CA GLY A 89 6.62 1.06 12.20
C GLY A 89 5.47 2.06 12.18
N ILE A 90 5.72 3.33 12.51
CA ILE A 90 4.74 4.41 12.52
C ILE A 90 5.20 5.51 11.55
N PHE A 91 4.38 5.77 10.53
CA PHE A 91 4.68 6.81 9.57
C PHE A 91 4.26 8.16 10.18
N GLY A 92 5.18 8.76 10.93
CA GLY A 92 5.04 10.07 11.55
C GLY A 92 5.66 11.21 10.73
N GLY A 93 5.77 12.39 11.34
CA GLY A 93 6.38 13.55 10.69
C GLY A 93 7.88 13.40 10.40
N GLY A 94 8.59 12.55 11.17
CA GLY A 94 9.99 12.22 10.89
C GLY A 94 10.13 11.39 9.61
N THR A 95 9.31 10.34 9.48
CA THR A 95 9.27 9.48 8.28
C THR A 95 8.89 10.28 7.04
N GLU A 96 7.88 11.14 7.13
CA GLU A 96 7.47 12.00 5.99
C GLU A 96 8.60 12.90 5.50
N LYS A 97 9.32 13.56 6.40
CA LYS A 97 10.48 14.39 6.04
C LYS A 97 11.60 13.58 5.38
N ALA A 98 11.85 12.37 5.87
CA ALA A 98 12.86 11.49 5.30
C ALA A 98 12.45 11.02 3.88
N VAL A 99 11.17 10.69 3.68
CA VAL A 99 10.63 10.36 2.35
C VAL A 99 10.78 11.53 1.38
N ARG A 100 10.40 12.75 1.78
CA ARG A 100 10.58 13.94 0.93
C ARG A 100 12.04 14.14 0.53
N LYS A 101 12.97 14.05 1.49
CA LYS A 101 14.41 14.19 1.21
C LYS A 101 14.91 13.11 0.25
N PHE A 102 14.46 11.87 0.42
CA PHE A 102 14.78 10.78 -0.47
C PHE A 102 14.25 11.04 -1.88
N GLN A 103 12.99 11.47 -2.00
CA GLN A 103 12.36 11.83 -3.27
C GLN A 103 13.14 12.94 -3.98
N GLU A 104 13.45 14.04 -3.29
CA GLU A 104 14.27 15.15 -3.81
C GLU A 104 15.63 14.66 -4.34
N SER A 105 16.30 13.80 -3.58
CA SER A 105 17.63 13.29 -3.92
C SER A 105 17.61 12.33 -5.12
N ASN A 106 16.45 11.74 -5.42
CA ASN A 106 16.26 10.77 -6.49
C ASN A 106 15.47 11.34 -7.68
N GLY A 107 15.21 12.64 -7.71
CA GLY A 107 14.48 13.31 -8.79
C GLY A 107 13.02 12.86 -8.91
N LEU A 108 12.38 12.56 -7.78
CA LEU A 108 10.94 12.30 -7.68
C LEU A 108 10.21 13.55 -7.19
N ASP A 109 8.89 13.59 -7.38
CA ASP A 109 8.04 14.57 -6.69
C ASP A 109 8.13 14.38 -5.18
N ALA A 110 8.52 15.44 -4.48
CA ALA A 110 8.78 15.43 -3.03
C ALA A 110 7.49 15.58 -2.22
N ASP A 111 6.45 14.80 -2.54
CA ASP A 111 5.12 14.86 -1.94
C ASP A 111 5.05 14.26 -0.52
N GLY A 112 6.09 13.51 -0.12
CA GLY A 112 6.19 12.84 1.17
C GLY A 112 5.40 11.52 1.27
N PHE A 113 4.91 11.00 0.15
CA PHE A 113 4.21 9.72 0.05
C PHE A 113 5.12 8.66 -0.56
N ALA A 114 5.29 7.55 0.14
CA ALA A 114 5.97 6.40 -0.46
C ALA A 114 4.96 5.60 -1.29
N SER A 115 4.73 6.08 -2.51
CA SER A 115 4.01 5.40 -3.60
C SER A 115 4.87 4.29 -4.22
N PRO A 116 4.32 3.45 -5.12
CA PRO A 116 5.11 2.42 -5.80
C PRO A 116 6.32 2.98 -6.54
N GLU A 117 6.24 4.19 -7.10
CA GLU A 117 7.37 4.87 -7.74
C GLU A 117 8.49 5.21 -6.74
N THR A 118 8.12 5.71 -5.56
CA THR A 118 9.08 6.01 -4.50
C THR A 118 9.69 4.73 -3.93
N LEU A 119 8.85 3.70 -3.70
CA LEU A 119 9.26 2.43 -3.14
C LEU A 119 10.13 1.61 -4.11
N ALA A 120 9.89 1.69 -5.43
CA ALA A 120 10.73 1.06 -6.45
C ALA A 120 12.17 1.60 -6.50
N LYS A 121 12.40 2.83 -6.03
CA LYS A 121 13.75 3.40 -5.88
C LYS A 121 14.43 3.01 -4.57
N LEU A 122 13.71 2.35 -3.65
CA LEU A 122 14.26 1.81 -2.42
C LEU A 122 14.55 0.32 -2.62
N ASP A 123 15.82 -0.08 -2.50
CA ASP A 123 16.24 -1.49 -2.59
C ASP A 123 15.51 -2.42 -1.60
N ALA A 124 14.84 -1.88 -0.58
CA ALA A 124 14.04 -2.64 0.37
C ALA A 124 12.73 -3.23 -0.22
N PHE A 125 12.36 -2.90 -1.47
CA PHE A 125 11.16 -3.39 -2.14
C PHE A 125 11.50 -3.96 -3.54
N GLU A 126 12.45 -4.91 -3.63
CA GLU A 126 12.89 -5.54 -4.90
C GLU A 126 11.77 -6.13 -5.79
N GLU A 127 10.58 -6.36 -5.23
CA GLU A 127 9.37 -6.81 -5.94
C GLU A 127 8.66 -5.68 -6.72
N MET A 128 8.99 -4.41 -6.46
CA MET A 128 8.45 -3.23 -7.13
C MET A 128 9.32 -2.84 -8.34
N THR A 129 9.08 -3.50 -9.46
CA THR A 129 9.77 -3.19 -10.73
C THR A 129 9.23 -1.90 -11.36
N PRO A 130 9.98 -1.25 -12.28
CA PRO A 130 9.49 -0.10 -13.06
C PRO A 130 8.13 -0.35 -13.74
N ALA A 131 7.85 -1.60 -14.16
CA ALA A 131 6.57 -1.98 -14.75
C ALA A 131 5.38 -1.89 -13.75
N VAL A 132 5.62 -2.08 -12.46
CA VAL A 132 4.60 -1.89 -11.39
C VAL A 132 4.36 -0.41 -11.14
N ALA A 133 5.39 0.42 -11.23
CA ALA A 133 5.27 1.88 -11.12
C ALA A 133 4.49 2.47 -12.31
N ASP A 134 4.79 2.04 -13.54
CA ASP A 134 4.03 2.40 -14.75
C ASP A 134 2.56 1.95 -14.65
N ALA A 135 2.29 0.73 -14.17
CA ALA A 135 0.93 0.27 -13.94
C ALA A 135 0.20 1.15 -12.92
N ALA A 136 0.85 1.51 -11.80
CA ALA A 136 0.27 2.40 -10.79
C ALA A 136 -0.02 3.80 -11.36
N ALA A 137 0.87 4.36 -12.20
CA ALA A 137 0.70 5.67 -12.83
C ALA A 137 -0.44 5.70 -13.87
N VAL A 138 -0.56 4.69 -14.74
CA VAL A 138 -1.66 4.59 -15.72
C VAL A 138 -3.02 4.42 -15.03
N ARG A 139 -3.04 3.83 -13.83
CA ARG A 139 -4.25 3.59 -13.04
C ARG A 139 -4.61 4.76 -12.12
N ALA A 140 -3.71 5.72 -11.91
CA ALA A 140 -3.99 6.94 -11.16
C ALA A 140 -4.94 7.89 -11.91
N ASP A 141 -5.06 7.78 -13.24
CA ASP A 141 -6.04 8.53 -14.06
C ASP A 141 -7.50 8.10 -13.80
N GLU A 142 -7.75 7.02 -13.03
CA GLU A 142 -9.08 6.71 -12.47
C GLU A 142 -9.42 7.60 -11.24
N GLU A 143 -8.97 8.86 -11.22
CA GLU A 143 -9.37 9.89 -10.25
C GLU A 143 -10.82 10.35 -10.50
N HIS A 144 -11.79 9.77 -9.80
CA HIS A 144 -12.79 10.49 -8.98
C HIS A 144 -13.89 9.53 -8.55
N PHE A 145 -13.95 9.20 -7.27
CA PHE A 145 -15.23 8.96 -6.59
C PHE A 145 -15.09 9.54 -5.18
N GLU A 146 -15.74 10.70 -4.98
CA GLU A 146 -16.00 11.30 -3.66
C GLU A 146 -16.78 10.34 -2.74
#